data_AF-A0A7S3SWS9-F1
#
_entry.id   AF-A0A7S3SWS9-F1
#
_cell.length_a   1.000
_cell.length_b   1.000
_cell.length_c   1.000
_cell.angle_alpha   90.00
_cell.angle_beta   90.00
_cell.angle_gamma   90.00
#
_symmetry.space_group_name_H-M   'P 1'
#
loop_
_entity.id
_entity.type
_entity.pdbx_description
1 polymer ?
#
loop_
_entity_poly.entity_id
_entity_poly.type
_entity_poly.pdbx_seq_one_letter_code
_entity_poly.pdbx_strand_id
1 'polypeptide(L)'
;ARESAAAAEAKLAEAKAAAANARAEADELQGSAASAASGAAEAQALRGQLSETAKELEAARAGGAEAASRAEELKAAVAVLSQENEKLEGRLGKEKEKVAKAKEMLRAAQAEREALQEAAGEAEALRERLEKEIRKSEVQACDGQLPTAADDAGDDAKALAALNQELVSAKLAAAEAEAQLASARAQAQAQQEAAEAAKPGAVHVALLASAGPPYGLVAAINSTLAHAAAATLPRLRFHVLAPPSEQPALARKLARIFPAEVRLAITSPPSDKLAKLAPKLGAVGVQTAPFEWPLLWLHLALPADVRRVVLLPTDAVVRTDLQELASAALHGKAGAAFEDCSVTFDALFNYRHPLFRDRHGRPSCSLDSELLLLDVKAWRKEEAPKQLLELVGFQRRNENLFLQPVAALSPHVPAQLLLDKRVLR
;
A
#
# COMPACT_ATOMS: atom_id res chain seq x y z
N ALA A 1 -31.49 35.41 5.70
CA ALA A 1 -30.04 35.16 5.88
C ALA A 1 -29.76 33.73 6.39
N ARG A 2 -30.26 33.34 7.58
CA ARG A 2 -30.08 31.97 8.12
C ARG A 2 -30.62 30.84 7.22
N GLU A 3 -31.82 31.00 6.65
CA GLU A 3 -32.38 30.00 5.70
C GLU A 3 -31.56 29.87 4.41
N SER A 4 -30.97 30.97 3.94
CA SER A 4 -30.08 30.98 2.77
C SER A 4 -28.73 30.34 3.06
N ALA A 5 -28.21 30.46 4.28
CA ALA A 5 -26.96 29.82 4.69
C ALA A 5 -27.14 28.30 4.86
N ALA A 6 -28.24 27.87 5.49
CA ALA A 6 -28.56 26.45 5.64
C ALA A 6 -28.79 25.75 4.29
N ALA A 7 -29.43 26.43 3.33
CA ALA A 7 -29.60 25.91 1.97
C ALA A 7 -28.26 25.78 1.20
N ALA A 8 -27.30 26.67 1.45
CA ALA A 8 -25.97 26.59 0.86
C ALA A 8 -25.12 25.46 1.46
N GLU A 9 -25.20 25.25 2.78
CA GLU A 9 -24.51 24.14 3.46
C GLU A 9 -25.05 22.77 3.04
N ALA A 10 -26.37 22.63 2.87
CA ALA A 10 -26.97 21.40 2.37
C ALA A 10 -26.50 21.05 0.95
N LYS A 11 -26.45 22.04 0.05
CA LYS A 11 -25.93 21.86 -1.32
C LYS A 11 -24.43 21.52 -1.33
N LEU A 12 -23.65 22.10 -0.42
CA LEU A 12 -22.22 21.78 -0.28
C LEU A 12 -22.00 20.34 0.22
N ALA A 13 -22.84 19.86 1.15
CA ALA A 13 -22.79 18.49 1.64
C ALA A 13 -23.14 17.47 0.55
N GLU A 14 -24.19 17.76 -0.25
CA GLU A 14 -24.60 16.93 -1.38
C GLU A 14 -23.51 16.86 -2.47
N ALA A 15 -22.90 18.00 -2.78
CA ALA A 15 -21.77 18.09 -3.71
C ALA A 15 -20.53 17.30 -3.23
N LYS A 16 -20.23 17.32 -1.93
CA LYS A 16 -19.13 16.52 -1.36
C LYS A 16 -19.39 15.02 -1.46
N ALA A 17 -20.65 14.59 -1.28
CA ALA A 17 -21.04 13.20 -1.43
C ALA A 17 -20.94 12.73 -2.90
N ALA A 18 -21.39 13.56 -3.85
CA ALA A 18 -21.26 13.30 -5.28
C ALA A 18 -19.79 13.20 -5.72
N ALA A 19 -18.93 14.11 -5.25
CA ALA A 19 -17.49 14.08 -5.52
C ALA A 19 -16.80 12.84 -4.93
N ALA A 20 -17.22 12.37 -3.76
CA ALA A 20 -16.68 11.15 -3.13
C ALA A 20 -17.05 9.90 -3.93
N ASN A 21 -18.29 9.79 -4.41
CA ASN A 21 -18.72 8.69 -5.27
C ASN A 21 -17.99 8.69 -6.62
N ALA A 22 -17.88 9.85 -7.27
CA ALA A 22 -17.15 9.99 -8.53
C ALA A 22 -15.66 9.59 -8.39
N ARG A 23 -15.05 9.86 -7.22
CA ARG A 23 -13.67 9.46 -6.94
C ARG A 23 -13.52 7.96 -6.70
N ALA A 24 -14.46 7.33 -5.99
CA ALA A 24 -14.47 5.88 -5.81
C ALA A 24 -14.63 5.14 -7.15
N GLU A 25 -15.49 5.64 -8.05
CA GLU A 25 -15.63 5.10 -9.40
C GLU A 25 -14.37 5.34 -10.24
N ALA A 26 -13.73 6.50 -10.14
CA ALA A 26 -12.45 6.77 -10.83
C ALA A 26 -11.32 5.81 -10.39
N ASP A 27 -11.24 5.48 -9.10
CA ASP A 27 -10.26 4.54 -8.55
C ASP A 27 -10.51 3.10 -9.06
N GLU A 28 -11.78 2.67 -9.14
CA GLU A 28 -12.16 1.37 -9.73
C GLU A 28 -11.77 1.30 -11.21
N LEU A 29 -11.96 2.40 -11.94
CA LEU A 29 -11.64 2.53 -13.36
C LEU A 29 -10.13 2.58 -13.62
N GLN A 30 -9.34 3.17 -12.72
CA GLN A 30 -7.88 3.15 -12.79
C GLN A 30 -7.32 1.74 -12.56
N GLY A 31 -7.92 0.96 -11.66
CA GLY A 31 -7.62 -0.47 -11.50
C GLY A 31 -7.96 -1.29 -12.75
N SER A 32 -9.10 -1.01 -13.38
CA SER A 32 -9.52 -1.61 -14.65
C SER A 32 -8.53 -1.30 -15.79
N ALA A 33 -8.10 -0.05 -15.92
CA ALA A 33 -7.13 0.38 -16.94
C ALA A 33 -5.75 -0.28 -16.80
N ALA A 34 -5.26 -0.45 -15.56
CA ALA A 34 -4.00 -1.17 -15.30
C ALA A 34 -4.09 -2.67 -15.66
N SER A 35 -5.23 -3.30 -15.38
CA SER A 35 -5.54 -4.68 -15.80
C SER A 35 -5.58 -4.80 -17.33
N ALA A 36 -6.19 -3.83 -18.01
CA ALA A 36 -6.26 -3.78 -19.48
C ALA A 36 -4.87 -3.66 -20.13
N ALA A 37 -4.00 -2.81 -19.58
CA ALA A 37 -2.62 -2.64 -20.06
C ALA A 37 -1.79 -3.91 -19.88
N SER A 38 -1.94 -4.61 -18.74
CA SER A 38 -1.30 -5.91 -18.51
C SER A 38 -1.79 -6.96 -19.50
N GLY A 39 -3.10 -7.02 -19.77
CA GLY A 39 -3.67 -7.96 -20.74
C GLY A 39 -3.23 -7.67 -22.19
N ALA A 40 -3.05 -6.40 -22.56
CA ALA A 40 -2.53 -6.03 -23.87
C ALA A 40 -1.08 -6.46 -24.07
N ALA A 41 -0.23 -6.32 -23.05
CA ALA A 41 1.16 -6.79 -23.09
C ALA A 41 1.26 -8.32 -23.20
N GLU A 42 0.39 -9.05 -22.48
CA GLU A 42 0.30 -10.51 -22.54
C GLU A 42 -0.18 -11.00 -23.92
N ALA A 43 -1.18 -10.34 -24.51
CA ALA A 43 -1.64 -10.63 -25.87
C ALA A 43 -0.54 -10.37 -26.91
N GLN A 44 0.25 -9.30 -26.76
CA GLN A 44 1.37 -9.01 -27.65
C GLN A 44 2.49 -10.06 -27.54
N ALA A 45 2.79 -10.55 -26.34
CA ALA A 45 3.75 -11.63 -26.14
C ALA A 45 3.29 -12.96 -26.77
N LEU A 46 2.01 -13.32 -26.59
CA LEU A 46 1.44 -14.54 -27.20
C LEU A 46 1.43 -14.48 -28.73
N ARG A 47 1.17 -13.31 -29.33
CA ARG A 47 1.30 -13.14 -30.79
C ARG A 47 2.74 -13.36 -31.28
N GLY A 48 3.74 -12.96 -30.49
CA GLY A 48 5.14 -13.27 -30.76
C GLY A 48 5.42 -14.77 -30.79
N GLN A 49 4.97 -15.49 -29.76
CA GLN A 49 5.12 -16.95 -29.66
C GLN A 49 4.37 -17.71 -30.78
N LEU A 50 3.16 -17.26 -31.14
CA LEU A 50 2.41 -17.77 -32.29
C LEU A 50 3.19 -17.60 -33.60
N SER A 51 3.82 -16.45 -33.80
CA SER A 51 4.61 -16.20 -35.01
C SER A 51 5.86 -17.08 -35.08
N GLU A 52 6.50 -17.35 -33.95
CA GLU A 52 7.70 -18.18 -33.88
C GLU A 52 7.39 -19.68 -34.08
N THR A 53 6.38 -20.19 -33.37
CA THR A 53 5.89 -21.58 -33.52
C THR A 53 5.36 -21.87 -34.93
N ALA A 54 4.72 -20.90 -35.59
CA ALA A 54 4.31 -21.04 -36.99
C ALA A 54 5.50 -21.18 -37.96
N LYS A 55 6.62 -20.47 -37.70
CA LYS A 55 7.85 -20.61 -38.51
C LYS A 55 8.50 -21.98 -38.30
N GLU A 56 8.51 -22.49 -37.07
CA GLU A 56 9.03 -23.83 -36.77
C GLU A 56 8.18 -24.93 -37.44
N LEU A 57 6.87 -24.75 -37.50
CA LEU A 57 5.96 -25.69 -38.16
C LEU A 57 6.24 -25.77 -39.67
N GLU A 58 6.47 -24.63 -40.32
CA GLU A 58 6.84 -24.58 -41.74
C GLU A 58 8.22 -25.24 -41.99
N ALA A 59 9.20 -25.03 -41.09
CA ALA A 59 10.50 -25.68 -41.18
C ALA A 59 10.42 -27.21 -40.98
N ALA A 60 9.58 -27.68 -40.05
CA ALA A 60 9.39 -29.11 -39.79
C ALA A 60 8.71 -29.85 -40.96
N ARG A 61 7.81 -29.19 -41.70
CA ARG A 61 7.15 -29.79 -42.88
C ARG A 61 8.13 -30.17 -44.01
N ALA A 62 9.36 -29.67 -43.99
CA ALA A 62 10.40 -29.99 -44.98
C ALA A 62 11.26 -31.22 -44.64
N GLY A 63 11.11 -31.82 -43.43
CA GLY A 63 11.88 -32.99 -42.99
C GLY A 63 11.09 -34.31 -43.04
N GLY A 64 11.78 -35.46 -43.00
CA GLY A 64 11.18 -36.80 -43.07
C GLY A 64 10.29 -37.20 -41.88
N ALA A 65 10.15 -38.51 -41.62
CA ALA A 65 9.14 -39.05 -40.68
C ALA A 65 9.14 -38.45 -39.25
N GLU A 66 10.32 -38.13 -38.70
CA GLU A 66 10.45 -37.48 -37.38
C GLU A 66 9.90 -36.04 -37.38
N ALA A 67 9.98 -35.37 -38.53
CA ALA A 67 9.47 -34.01 -38.71
C ALA A 67 7.94 -33.97 -38.86
N ALA A 68 7.31 -35.06 -39.31
CA ALA A 68 5.85 -35.19 -39.33
C ALA A 68 5.25 -35.25 -37.92
N SER A 69 5.89 -35.97 -36.99
CA SER A 69 5.46 -36.01 -35.58
C SER A 69 5.58 -34.64 -34.92
N ARG A 70 6.72 -33.96 -35.12
CA ARG A 70 6.95 -32.60 -34.61
C ARG A 70 5.99 -31.58 -35.23
N ALA A 71 5.60 -31.76 -36.49
CA ALA A 71 4.62 -30.90 -37.14
C ALA A 71 3.21 -31.02 -36.53
N GLU A 72 2.77 -32.22 -36.15
CA GLU A 72 1.47 -32.38 -35.47
C GLU A 72 1.48 -31.80 -34.05
N GLU A 73 2.58 -31.95 -33.29
CA GLU A 73 2.74 -31.29 -31.99
C GLU A 73 2.70 -29.76 -32.08
N LEU A 74 3.42 -29.18 -33.05
CA LEU A 74 3.43 -27.73 -33.28
C LEU A 74 2.06 -27.22 -33.75
N LYS A 75 1.32 -28.00 -34.55
CA LYS A 75 -0.04 -27.67 -34.97
C LYS A 75 -1.01 -27.64 -33.79
N ALA A 76 -0.89 -28.58 -32.84
CA ALA A 76 -1.65 -28.57 -31.61
C ALA A 76 -1.31 -27.34 -30.74
N ALA A 77 -0.02 -26.99 -30.62
CA ALA A 77 0.41 -25.80 -29.88
C ALA A 77 -0.13 -24.49 -30.48
N VAL A 78 -0.09 -24.35 -31.81
CA VAL A 78 -0.65 -23.18 -32.53
C VAL A 78 -2.16 -23.04 -32.28
N ALA A 79 -2.92 -24.15 -32.27
CA ALA A 79 -4.35 -24.12 -31.99
C ALA A 79 -4.67 -23.62 -30.57
N VAL A 80 -3.92 -24.08 -29.55
CA VAL A 80 -4.08 -23.63 -28.17
C VAL A 80 -3.77 -22.14 -28.02
N LEU A 81 -2.63 -21.68 -28.57
CA LEU A 81 -2.23 -20.28 -28.48
C LEU A 81 -3.21 -19.35 -29.21
N SER A 82 -3.78 -19.78 -30.34
CA SER A 82 -4.80 -19.02 -31.07
C SER A 82 -6.06 -18.80 -30.22
N GLN A 83 -6.53 -19.86 -29.53
CA GLN A 83 -7.69 -19.78 -28.66
C GLN A 83 -7.46 -18.85 -27.46
N GLU A 84 -6.26 -18.88 -26.87
CA GLU A 84 -5.89 -17.97 -25.78
C GLU A 84 -5.82 -16.51 -26.25
N ASN A 85 -5.30 -16.26 -27.45
CA ASN A 85 -5.23 -14.91 -28.03
C ASN A 85 -6.63 -14.32 -28.27
N GLU A 86 -7.58 -15.08 -28.84
CA GLU A 86 -8.98 -14.63 -29.00
C GLU A 86 -9.63 -14.28 -27.66
N LYS A 87 -9.40 -15.09 -26.63
CA LYS A 87 -9.93 -14.83 -25.27
C LYS A 87 -9.37 -13.54 -24.67
N LEU A 88 -8.08 -13.25 -24.89
CA LEU A 88 -7.46 -12.01 -24.43
C LEU A 88 -7.96 -10.79 -25.19
N GLU A 89 -8.13 -10.88 -26.51
CA GLU A 89 -8.71 -9.81 -27.32
C GLU A 89 -10.14 -9.45 -26.88
N GLY A 90 -10.96 -10.46 -26.57
CA GLY A 90 -12.30 -10.25 -26.03
C GLY A 90 -12.30 -9.56 -24.66
N ARG A 91 -11.34 -9.87 -23.78
CA ARG A 91 -11.16 -9.17 -22.49
C ARG A 91 -10.71 -7.73 -22.68
N LEU A 92 -9.76 -7.50 -23.59
CA LEU A 92 -9.26 -6.17 -23.91
C LEU A 92 -10.36 -5.25 -24.48
N GLY A 93 -11.26 -5.80 -25.32
CA GLY A 93 -12.42 -5.08 -25.83
C GLY A 93 -13.34 -4.56 -24.72
N LYS A 94 -13.72 -5.44 -23.78
CA LYS A 94 -14.57 -5.08 -22.63
C LYS A 94 -13.93 -4.02 -21.73
N GLU A 95 -12.61 -4.11 -21.53
CA GLU A 95 -11.89 -3.13 -20.72
C GLU A 95 -11.81 -1.75 -21.41
N LYS A 96 -11.62 -1.70 -22.74
CA LYS A 96 -11.66 -0.43 -23.49
C LYS A 96 -13.02 0.26 -23.39
N GLU A 97 -14.11 -0.50 -23.41
CA GLU A 97 -15.47 0.03 -23.25
C GLU A 97 -15.67 0.63 -21.85
N LYS A 98 -15.22 -0.05 -20.79
CA LYS A 98 -15.24 0.50 -19.43
C LYS A 98 -14.45 1.81 -19.30
N VAL A 99 -13.26 1.86 -19.90
CA VAL A 99 -12.41 3.07 -19.90
C VAL A 99 -13.08 4.22 -20.67
N ALA A 100 -13.80 3.93 -21.76
CA ALA A 100 -14.54 4.95 -22.49
C ALA A 100 -15.66 5.56 -21.61
N LYS A 101 -16.45 4.71 -20.94
CA LYS A 101 -17.51 5.14 -20.02
C LYS A 101 -16.97 5.94 -18.83
N ALA A 102 -15.84 5.51 -18.28
CA ALA A 102 -15.11 6.23 -17.23
C ALA A 102 -14.74 7.66 -17.61
N LYS A 103 -14.22 7.82 -18.83
CA LYS A 103 -13.77 9.12 -19.34
C LYS A 103 -14.94 10.09 -19.52
N GLU A 104 -16.12 9.57 -19.87
CA GLU A 104 -17.34 10.35 -19.94
C GLU A 104 -17.79 10.81 -18.55
N MET A 105 -17.80 9.92 -17.56
CA MET A 105 -18.14 10.25 -16.17
C MET A 105 -17.18 11.25 -15.55
N LEU A 106 -15.87 11.13 -15.81
CA LEU A 106 -14.87 12.08 -15.34
C LEU A 106 -15.10 13.49 -15.91
N ARG A 107 -15.49 13.60 -17.18
CA ARG A 107 -15.82 14.89 -17.80
C ARG A 107 -17.07 15.51 -17.16
N ALA A 108 -18.08 14.71 -16.85
CA ALA A 108 -19.27 15.18 -16.15
C ALA A 108 -18.94 15.70 -14.75
N ALA A 109 -18.13 14.96 -13.98
CA ALA A 109 -17.70 15.39 -12.65
C ALA A 109 -16.82 16.65 -12.67
N GLN A 110 -15.98 16.81 -13.70
CA GLN A 110 -15.20 18.04 -13.90
C GLN A 110 -16.09 19.26 -14.15
N ALA A 111 -17.10 19.12 -15.01
CA ALA A 111 -18.06 20.20 -15.26
C ALA A 111 -18.86 20.57 -14.00
N GLU A 112 -19.26 19.59 -13.19
CA GLU A 112 -19.94 19.84 -11.92
C GLU A 112 -19.04 20.58 -10.92
N ARG A 113 -17.75 20.22 -10.83
CA ARG A 113 -16.78 20.91 -9.99
C ARG A 113 -16.59 22.37 -10.41
N GLU A 114 -16.51 22.65 -11.71
CA GLU A 114 -16.39 24.01 -12.24
C GLU A 114 -17.62 24.86 -11.85
N ALA A 115 -18.83 24.31 -12.01
CA ALA A 115 -20.07 24.98 -11.60
C ALA A 115 -20.11 25.28 -10.09
N LEU A 116 -19.61 24.36 -9.26
CA LEU A 116 -19.52 24.58 -7.81
C LEU A 116 -18.48 25.63 -7.42
N GLN A 117 -17.35 25.72 -8.14
CA GLN A 117 -16.35 26.78 -7.91
C GLN A 117 -16.92 28.16 -8.26
N GLU A 118 -17.70 28.26 -9.33
CA GLU A 118 -18.40 29.50 -9.69
C GLU A 118 -19.41 29.91 -8.61
N ALA A 119 -20.26 28.97 -8.15
CA ALA A 119 -21.21 29.23 -7.08
C ALA A 119 -20.55 29.62 -5.74
N ALA A 120 -19.38 29.05 -5.43
CA ALA A 120 -18.61 29.42 -4.24
C ALA A 120 -18.08 30.86 -4.33
N GLY A 121 -17.60 31.28 -5.52
CA GLY A 121 -17.18 32.66 -5.76
C GLY A 121 -18.33 33.67 -5.62
N GLU A 122 -19.52 33.33 -6.11
CA GLU A 122 -20.72 34.16 -5.92
C GLU A 122 -21.10 34.31 -4.44
N ALA A 123 -21.01 33.22 -3.67
CA ALA A 123 -21.29 33.23 -2.24
C ALA A 123 -20.30 34.11 -1.45
N GLU A 124 -19.01 34.06 -1.81
CA GLU A 124 -17.97 34.92 -1.20
C GLU A 124 -18.22 36.40 -1.50
N ALA A 125 -18.58 36.74 -2.75
CA ALA A 125 -18.95 38.11 -3.12
C ALA A 125 -20.18 38.62 -2.36
N LEU A 126 -21.17 37.75 -2.11
CA LEU A 126 -22.37 38.08 -1.34
C LEU A 126 -22.05 38.30 0.14
N ARG A 127 -21.13 37.52 0.69
CA ARG A 127 -20.60 37.69 2.06
C ARG A 127 -19.91 39.04 2.23
N GLU A 128 -19.02 39.43 1.30
CA GLU A 128 -18.37 40.75 1.36
C GLU A 128 -19.39 41.91 1.31
N ARG A 129 -20.48 41.78 0.54
CA ARG A 129 -21.55 42.78 0.51
C ARG A 129 -22.27 42.90 1.86
N LEU A 130 -22.59 41.76 2.48
CA LEU A 130 -23.22 41.73 3.80
C LEU A 130 -22.30 42.33 4.88
N GLU A 131 -21.01 42.01 4.86
CA GLU A 131 -20.04 42.58 5.81
C GLU A 131 -19.94 44.10 5.66
N LYS A 132 -20.02 44.64 4.43
CA LYS A 132 -20.08 46.10 4.21
C LYS A 132 -21.37 46.73 4.75
N GLU A 133 -22.52 46.10 4.55
CA GLU A 133 -23.82 46.56 5.08
C GLU A 133 -23.84 46.55 6.61
N ILE A 134 -23.33 45.48 7.25
CA ILE A 134 -23.22 45.38 8.72
C ILE A 134 -22.36 46.53 9.25
N ARG A 135 -21.17 46.73 8.67
CA ARG A 135 -20.26 47.80 9.07
C ARG A 135 -20.88 49.20 8.92
N LYS A 136 -21.73 49.39 7.91
CA LYS A 136 -22.48 50.64 7.70
C LYS A 136 -23.56 50.84 8.77
N SER A 137 -24.25 49.77 9.15
CA SER A 137 -25.27 49.81 10.22
C SER A 137 -24.66 50.02 11.61
N GLU A 138 -23.48 49.47 11.89
CA GLU A 138 -22.75 49.70 13.15
C GLU A 138 -22.34 51.16 13.32
N VAL A 139 -21.95 51.83 12.22
CA VAL A 139 -21.65 53.27 12.22
C VAL A 139 -22.90 54.12 12.48
N GLN A 140 -24.09 53.68 12.03
CA GLN A 140 -25.37 54.34 12.33
C GLN A 140 -25.86 54.09 13.77
N ALA A 141 -25.53 52.96 14.37
CA ALA A 141 -25.93 52.63 15.74
C ALA A 141 -25.18 53.46 16.81
N CYS A 142 -24.02 54.04 16.48
CA CYS A 142 -23.32 54.97 17.36
C CYS A 142 -24.02 56.33 17.55
N ASP A 143 -25.11 56.63 16.83
CA ASP A 143 -25.77 57.95 16.83
C ASP A 143 -27.12 58.03 17.55
N GLY A 144 -27.61 57.00 18.26
CA GLY A 144 -28.83 57.20 19.05
C GLY A 144 -29.44 56.00 19.78
N GLN A 145 -29.55 56.18 21.10
CA GLN A 145 -30.52 55.61 22.06
C GLN A 145 -30.70 54.08 22.16
N LEU A 146 -30.16 53.55 23.27
CA LEU A 146 -30.44 52.23 23.83
C LEU A 146 -31.92 52.13 24.32
N PRO A 147 -32.68 51.09 23.93
CA PRO A 147 -33.96 50.77 24.55
C PRO A 147 -33.77 50.03 25.88
N THR A 148 -34.63 50.35 26.84
CA THR A 148 -34.68 49.75 28.17
C THR A 148 -35.28 48.34 28.17
N ALA A 149 -34.67 47.47 28.97
CA ALA A 149 -35.00 46.06 29.15
C ALA A 149 -36.41 45.82 29.71
N ALA A 150 -37.08 44.80 29.16
CA ALA A 150 -38.31 44.22 29.67
C ALA A 150 -38.14 42.70 29.87
N ASP A 151 -39.03 42.13 30.69
CA ASP A 151 -38.99 40.85 31.41
C ASP A 151 -39.04 39.53 30.57
N ASP A 152 -38.20 39.35 29.54
CA ASP A 152 -38.25 38.19 28.61
C ASP A 152 -37.22 37.08 28.88
N ALA A 153 -36.89 36.81 30.15
CA ALA A 153 -35.88 35.81 30.54
C ALA A 153 -36.17 34.36 30.06
N GLY A 154 -37.41 34.05 29.66
CA GLY A 154 -37.82 32.74 29.13
C GLY A 154 -37.45 32.52 27.65
N ASP A 155 -37.48 33.59 26.84
CA ASP A 155 -37.13 33.51 25.43
C ASP A 155 -35.62 33.59 25.22
N ASP A 156 -34.91 34.31 26.09
CA ASP A 156 -33.44 34.32 26.13
C ASP A 156 -32.85 32.93 26.43
N ALA A 157 -33.47 32.16 27.32
CA ALA A 157 -33.04 30.80 27.62
C ALA A 157 -33.24 29.83 26.44
N LYS A 158 -34.34 29.99 25.67
CA LYS A 158 -34.56 29.23 24.43
C LYS A 158 -33.59 29.65 23.32
N ALA A 159 -33.32 30.95 23.19
CA ALA A 159 -32.35 31.46 22.23
C ALA A 159 -30.94 30.92 22.53
N LEU A 160 -30.54 30.86 23.81
CA LEU A 160 -29.26 30.30 24.24
C LEU A 160 -29.16 28.78 23.98
N ALA A 161 -30.25 28.03 24.21
CA ALA A 161 -30.30 26.61 23.91
C ALA A 161 -30.17 26.32 22.40
N ALA A 162 -30.85 27.10 21.55
CA ALA A 162 -30.72 27.00 20.10
C ALA A 162 -29.29 27.32 19.63
N LEU A 163 -28.67 28.35 20.21
CA LEU A 163 -27.29 28.74 19.89
C LEU A 163 -26.28 27.64 20.27
N ASN A 164 -26.48 26.99 21.41
CA ASN A 164 -25.64 25.85 21.83
C ASN A 164 -25.80 24.64 20.88
N GLN A 165 -27.02 24.39 20.37
CA GLN A 165 -27.26 23.33 19.40
C GLN A 165 -26.61 23.62 18.04
N GLU A 166 -26.69 24.87 17.57
CA GLU A 166 -25.96 25.33 16.37
C GLU A 166 -24.44 25.21 16.56
N LEU A 167 -23.92 25.57 17.74
CA LEU A 167 -22.49 25.44 18.04
C LEU A 167 -22.02 23.97 18.05
N VAL A 168 -22.81 23.05 18.59
CA VAL A 168 -22.49 21.61 18.60
C VAL A 168 -22.50 21.03 17.19
N SER A 169 -23.51 21.37 16.37
CA SER A 169 -23.56 20.93 14.98
C SER A 169 -22.43 21.51 14.12
N ALA A 170 -22.08 22.78 14.32
CA ALA A 170 -20.92 23.39 13.66
C ALA A 170 -19.60 22.71 14.06
N LYS A 171 -19.42 22.34 15.33
CA LYS A 171 -18.25 21.58 15.80
C LYS A 171 -18.18 20.18 15.19
N LEU A 172 -19.32 19.50 15.04
CA LEU A 172 -19.39 18.19 14.40
C LEU A 172 -19.01 18.28 12.91
N ALA A 173 -19.57 19.24 12.19
CA ALA A 173 -19.26 19.49 10.78
C ALA A 173 -17.78 19.86 10.57
N ALA A 174 -17.20 20.65 11.48
CA ALA A 174 -15.77 20.97 11.45
C ALA A 174 -14.90 19.72 11.66
N ALA A 175 -15.26 18.85 12.60
CA ALA A 175 -14.53 17.60 12.85
C ALA A 175 -14.62 16.65 11.64
N GLU A 176 -15.78 16.55 10.98
CA GLU A 176 -15.95 15.77 9.75
C GLU A 176 -15.14 16.34 8.59
N ALA A 177 -15.12 17.67 8.43
CA ALA A 177 -14.31 18.33 7.40
C ALA A 177 -12.81 18.12 7.63
N GLU A 178 -12.35 18.15 8.89
CA GLU A 178 -10.97 17.87 9.26
C GLU A 178 -10.60 16.40 8.97
N ALA A 179 -11.49 15.45 9.27
CA ALA A 179 -11.31 14.03 8.93
C ALA A 179 -11.25 13.80 7.41
N GLN A 180 -12.11 14.48 6.64
CA GLN A 180 -12.09 14.44 5.17
C GLN A 180 -10.79 15.02 4.60
N LEU A 181 -10.30 16.14 5.15
CA LEU A 181 -9.04 16.76 4.75
C LEU A 181 -7.84 15.86 5.08
N ALA A 182 -7.83 15.23 6.25
CA ALA A 182 -6.80 14.27 6.64
C ALA A 182 -6.76 13.07 5.70
N SER A 183 -7.93 12.51 5.34
CA SER A 183 -8.05 11.44 4.36
C SER A 183 -7.56 11.85 2.98
N ALA A 184 -7.93 13.04 2.49
CA ALA A 184 -7.49 13.56 1.20
C ALA A 184 -5.98 13.78 1.14
N ARG A 185 -5.36 14.26 2.23
CA ARG A 185 -3.90 14.41 2.35
C ARG A 185 -3.19 13.05 2.34
N ALA A 186 -3.71 12.06 3.06
CA ALA A 186 -3.17 10.71 3.06
C ALA A 186 -3.24 10.08 1.66
N GLN A 187 -4.34 10.28 0.92
CA GLN A 187 -4.47 9.83 -0.46
C GLN A 187 -3.50 10.52 -1.41
N ALA A 188 -3.32 11.84 -1.31
CA ALA A 188 -2.38 12.59 -2.14
C ALA A 188 -0.93 12.15 -1.87
N GLN A 189 -0.57 11.92 -0.62
CA GLN A 189 0.73 11.41 -0.23
C GLN A 189 0.95 9.98 -0.78
N ALA A 190 -0.04 9.10 -0.65
CA ALA A 190 0.02 7.75 -1.21
C ALA A 190 0.17 7.76 -2.75
N GLN A 191 -0.50 8.68 -3.44
CA GLN A 191 -0.37 8.85 -4.90
C GLN A 191 1.03 9.34 -5.30
N GLN A 192 1.60 10.27 -4.54
CA GLN A 192 2.96 10.76 -4.78
C GLN A 192 4.01 9.66 -4.52
N GLU A 193 3.84 8.89 -3.44
CA GLU A 193 4.68 7.75 -3.11
C GLU A 193 4.58 6.62 -4.15
N ALA A 194 3.38 6.34 -4.68
CA ALA A 194 3.16 5.38 -5.76
C ALA A 194 3.82 5.82 -7.07
N ALA A 195 3.56 7.05 -7.53
CA ALA A 195 4.18 7.59 -8.74
C ALA A 195 5.71 7.59 -8.67
N GLU A 196 6.27 7.81 -7.48
CA GLU A 196 7.70 7.78 -7.28
C GLU A 196 8.27 6.36 -7.12
N ALA A 197 7.49 5.42 -6.60
CA ALA A 197 7.83 3.99 -6.53
C ALA A 197 7.76 3.30 -7.91
N ALA A 198 6.92 3.78 -8.82
CA ALA A 198 6.80 3.25 -10.17
C ALA A 198 8.02 3.56 -11.07
N LYS A 199 8.98 4.38 -10.62
CA LYS A 199 10.18 4.72 -11.40
C LYS A 199 11.05 3.47 -11.63
N PRO A 200 11.36 3.09 -12.90
CA PRO A 200 12.21 1.94 -13.20
C PRO A 200 13.57 2.06 -12.51
N GLY A 201 14.00 0.99 -11.83
CA GLY A 201 15.31 0.90 -11.17
C GLY A 201 15.40 1.58 -9.80
N ALA A 202 14.28 1.96 -9.18
CA ALA A 202 14.27 2.37 -7.78
C ALA A 202 14.77 1.24 -6.85
N VAL A 203 15.50 1.62 -5.80
CA VAL A 203 16.00 0.72 -4.75
C VAL A 203 15.20 1.00 -3.49
N HIS A 204 14.24 0.12 -3.18
CA HIS A 204 13.39 0.25 -2.00
C HIS A 204 14.01 -0.47 -0.82
N VAL A 205 14.13 0.24 0.30
CA VAL A 205 14.63 -0.28 1.58
C VAL A 205 13.52 -0.11 2.60
N ALA A 206 13.08 -1.20 3.24
CA ALA A 206 12.09 -1.17 4.30
C ALA A 206 12.77 -1.40 5.66
N LEU A 207 12.43 -0.56 6.64
CA LEU A 207 13.00 -0.58 7.98
C LEU A 207 11.87 -0.55 9.00
N LEU A 208 11.82 -1.53 9.89
CA LEU A 208 10.82 -1.57 10.96
C LEU A 208 11.26 -0.67 12.12
N ALA A 209 10.55 0.44 12.35
CA ALA A 209 10.83 1.31 13.48
C ALA A 209 10.47 0.61 14.79
N SER A 210 11.40 0.61 15.73
CA SER A 210 11.17 0.09 17.08
C SER A 210 10.65 1.18 18.01
N ALA A 211 9.94 0.76 19.07
CA ALA A 211 9.53 1.66 20.14
C ALA A 211 10.77 2.16 20.90
N GLY A 212 11.21 3.39 20.60
CA GLY A 212 12.36 3.98 21.27
C GLY A 212 13.02 5.12 20.50
N PRO A 213 14.20 5.58 20.96
CA PRO A 213 15.04 6.50 20.20
C PRO A 213 15.42 5.88 18.84
N PRO A 214 15.33 6.62 17.72
CA PRO A 214 15.53 6.06 16.39
C PRO A 214 17.01 5.86 16.02
N TYR A 215 17.91 5.60 16.98
CA TYR A 215 19.36 5.58 16.74
C TYR A 215 19.74 4.51 15.72
N GLY A 216 19.23 3.28 15.88
CA GLY A 216 19.45 2.20 14.92
C GLY A 216 18.92 2.55 13.54
N LEU A 217 17.65 2.99 13.47
CA LEU A 217 17.03 3.44 12.22
C LEU A 217 17.87 4.51 11.51
N VAL A 218 18.34 5.51 12.25
CA VAL A 218 19.18 6.59 11.71
C VAL A 218 20.53 6.07 11.24
N ALA A 219 21.16 5.16 11.99
CA ALA A 219 22.42 4.53 11.62
C ALA A 219 22.28 3.69 10.34
N ALA A 220 21.22 2.89 10.21
CA ALA A 220 20.93 2.08 9.03
C ALA A 220 20.73 2.97 7.78
N ILE A 221 19.95 4.05 7.89
CA ILE A 221 19.74 5.00 6.78
C ILE A 221 21.04 5.72 6.42
N ASN A 222 21.76 6.28 7.40
CA ASN A 222 22.99 7.02 7.15
C ASN A 222 24.09 6.12 6.55
N SER A 223 24.24 4.91 7.06
CA SER A 223 25.22 3.96 6.52
C SER A 223 24.86 3.53 5.10
N THR A 224 23.57 3.36 4.79
CA THR A 224 23.09 3.11 3.41
C THR A 224 23.42 4.28 2.48
N LEU A 225 23.12 5.51 2.90
CA LEU A 225 23.42 6.72 2.11
C LEU A 225 24.93 6.91 1.90
N ALA A 226 25.74 6.67 2.94
CA ALA A 226 27.19 6.85 2.89
C ALA A 226 27.91 5.87 1.94
N HIS A 227 27.34 4.67 1.72
CA HIS A 227 27.96 3.64 0.89
C HIS A 227 27.26 3.45 -0.47
N ALA A 228 26.20 4.21 -0.75
CA ALA A 228 25.55 4.17 -2.04
C ALA A 228 26.40 4.88 -3.10
N ALA A 229 26.52 4.27 -4.29
CA ALA A 229 27.15 4.95 -5.41
C ALA A 229 26.32 6.15 -5.86
N ALA A 230 26.96 7.12 -6.54
CA ALA A 230 26.32 8.33 -7.05
C ALA A 230 25.10 8.02 -7.96
N ALA A 231 25.17 6.92 -8.72
CA ALA A 231 24.06 6.48 -9.57
C ALA A 231 22.89 5.89 -8.76
N THR A 232 23.15 5.32 -7.58
CA THR A 232 22.13 4.68 -6.74
C THR A 232 21.44 5.66 -5.81
N LEU A 233 22.15 6.65 -5.26
CA LEU A 233 21.60 7.68 -4.37
C LEU A 233 20.24 8.27 -4.82
N PRO A 234 20.05 8.75 -6.06
CA PRO A 234 18.76 9.31 -6.49
C PRO A 234 17.65 8.26 -6.66
N ARG A 235 18.00 6.97 -6.64
CA ARG A 235 17.08 5.82 -6.79
C ARG A 235 16.70 5.18 -5.45
N LEU A 236 17.43 5.48 -4.36
CA LEU A 236 17.10 5.01 -3.02
C LEU A 236 15.75 5.57 -2.54
N ARG A 237 14.95 4.69 -1.93
CA ARG A 237 13.68 5.01 -1.26
C ARG A 237 13.61 4.25 0.05
N PHE A 238 13.45 4.99 1.13
CA PHE A 238 13.30 4.41 2.46
C PHE A 238 11.82 4.35 2.83
N HIS A 239 11.37 3.16 3.23
CA HIS A 239 10.05 2.90 3.78
C HIS A 239 10.22 2.59 5.26
N VAL A 240 10.01 3.59 6.11
CA VAL A 240 10.08 3.44 7.55
C VAL A 240 8.71 2.96 8.03
N LEU A 241 8.66 1.70 8.46
CA LEU A 241 7.43 1.06 8.90
C LEU A 241 7.22 1.41 10.37
N ALA A 242 6.11 2.10 10.68
CA ALA A 242 5.76 2.44 12.06
C ALA A 242 4.26 2.24 12.32
N PRO A 243 3.83 1.97 13.57
CA PRO A 243 2.41 1.95 13.92
C PRO A 243 1.76 3.30 13.60
N PRO A 244 0.48 3.35 13.17
CA PRO A 244 -0.18 4.60 12.78
C PRO A 244 -0.15 5.68 13.87
N SER A 245 -0.25 5.27 15.14
CA SER A 245 -0.19 6.16 16.30
C SER A 245 1.18 6.84 16.48
N GLU A 246 2.26 6.24 15.98
CA GLU A 246 3.63 6.72 16.18
C GLU A 246 4.15 7.54 14.98
N GLN A 247 3.53 7.40 13.80
CA GLN A 247 3.98 8.04 12.58
C GLN A 247 4.15 9.56 12.70
N PRO A 248 3.22 10.36 13.28
CA PRO A 248 3.38 11.81 13.31
C PRO A 248 4.58 12.25 14.17
N ALA A 249 4.82 11.54 15.28
CA ALA A 249 5.95 11.83 16.15
C ALA A 249 7.28 11.42 15.49
N LEU A 250 7.31 10.26 14.83
CA LEU A 250 8.48 9.77 14.11
C LEU A 250 8.79 10.67 12.91
N ALA A 251 7.79 11.08 12.13
CA ALA A 251 7.93 12.00 11.00
C ALA A 251 8.63 13.30 11.40
N ARG A 252 8.16 13.93 12.48
CA ARG A 252 8.78 15.16 13.00
C ARG A 252 10.22 14.96 13.46
N LYS A 253 10.55 13.79 14.04
CA LYS A 253 11.94 13.48 14.43
C LYS A 253 12.82 13.28 13.21
N LEU A 254 12.40 12.47 12.25
CA LEU A 254 13.17 12.15 11.05
C LEU A 254 13.36 13.38 10.15
N ALA A 255 12.36 14.24 10.00
CA ALA A 255 12.47 15.49 9.23
C ALA A 255 13.46 16.51 9.83
N ARG A 256 13.84 16.37 11.11
CA ARG A 256 14.89 17.20 11.73
C ARG A 256 16.29 16.62 11.54
N ILE A 257 16.38 15.32 11.27
CA ILE A 257 17.64 14.58 11.16
C ILE A 257 18.07 14.51 9.69
N PHE A 258 17.12 14.19 8.82
CA PHE A 258 17.36 14.00 7.40
C PHE A 258 16.92 15.22 6.60
N PRO A 259 17.74 15.66 5.63
CA PRO A 259 17.36 16.75 4.75
C PRO A 259 16.29 16.27 3.75
N ALA A 260 15.54 17.21 3.16
CA ALA A 260 14.34 16.91 2.36
C ALA A 260 14.63 16.11 1.07
N GLU A 261 15.89 16.08 0.62
CA GLU A 261 16.35 15.32 -0.53
C GLU A 261 16.39 13.80 -0.26
N VAL A 262 16.47 13.40 1.02
CA VAL A 262 16.39 11.99 1.42
C VAL A 262 14.93 11.53 1.27
N ARG A 263 14.69 10.66 0.30
CA ARG A 263 13.36 10.17 -0.03
C ARG A 263 12.93 9.09 0.95
N LEU A 264 12.25 9.54 2.00
CA LEU A 264 11.79 8.73 3.12
C LEU A 264 10.28 8.85 3.24
N ALA A 265 9.59 7.71 3.21
CA ALA A 265 8.18 7.57 3.49
C ALA A 265 8.01 6.83 4.82
N ILE A 266 7.10 7.32 5.68
CA ILE A 266 6.70 6.60 6.88
C ILE A 266 5.38 5.92 6.57
N THR A 267 5.39 4.59 6.57
CA THR A 267 4.26 3.78 6.15
C THR A 267 3.79 2.87 7.27
N SER A 268 2.52 2.45 7.18
CA SER A 268 1.95 1.44 8.05
C SER A 268 1.04 0.55 7.21
N PRO A 269 0.93 -0.75 7.51
CA PRO A 269 -0.14 -1.54 6.92
C PRO A 269 -1.51 -0.98 7.34
N PRO A 270 -2.55 -1.18 6.52
CA PRO A 270 -3.89 -0.72 6.85
C PRO A 270 -4.35 -1.25 8.22
N SER A 271 -4.85 -0.34 9.08
CA SER A 271 -5.20 -0.65 10.48
C SER A 271 -6.21 -1.79 10.60
N ASP A 272 -7.16 -1.90 9.66
CA ASP A 272 -8.15 -2.98 9.66
C ASP A 272 -7.51 -4.35 9.39
N LYS A 273 -6.45 -4.41 8.57
CA LYS A 273 -5.73 -5.64 8.25
C LYS A 273 -4.90 -6.09 9.44
N LEU A 274 -4.20 -5.17 10.11
CA LEU A 274 -3.49 -5.46 11.37
C LEU A 274 -4.45 -5.94 12.46
N ALA A 275 -5.58 -5.25 12.65
CA ALA A 275 -6.59 -5.62 13.64
C ALA A 275 -7.15 -7.03 13.40
N LYS A 276 -7.26 -7.47 12.14
CA LYS A 276 -7.67 -8.84 11.78
C LYS A 276 -6.57 -9.89 11.98
N LEU A 277 -5.30 -9.50 12.03
CA LEU A 277 -4.18 -10.42 12.29
C LEU A 277 -4.03 -10.72 13.79
N ALA A 278 -4.25 -9.74 14.66
CA ALA A 278 -4.17 -9.90 16.12
C ALA A 278 -4.94 -11.12 16.67
N PRO A 279 -6.27 -11.29 16.42
CA PRO A 279 -7.00 -12.43 16.93
C PRO A 279 -6.55 -13.75 16.30
N LYS A 280 -6.08 -13.74 15.04
CA LYS A 280 -5.56 -14.94 14.36
C LYS A 280 -4.27 -15.43 15.01
N LEU A 281 -3.36 -14.51 15.32
CA LEU A 281 -2.12 -14.79 16.03
C LEU A 281 -2.39 -15.27 17.46
N GLY A 282 -3.30 -14.62 18.19
CA GLY A 282 -3.74 -15.07 19.50
C GLY A 282 -4.35 -16.48 19.47
N ALA A 283 -5.15 -16.81 18.45
CA ALA A 283 -5.71 -18.14 18.26
C ALA A 283 -4.66 -19.23 18.00
N VAL A 284 -3.44 -18.87 17.61
CA VAL A 284 -2.30 -19.79 17.47
C VAL A 284 -1.24 -19.60 18.56
N GLY A 285 -1.58 -18.89 19.65
CA GLY A 285 -0.75 -18.79 20.86
C GLY A 285 0.39 -17.77 20.79
N VAL A 286 0.42 -16.97 19.73
CA VAL A 286 1.43 -15.92 19.54
C VAL A 286 1.06 -14.71 20.40
N GLN A 287 2.01 -14.25 21.22
CA GLN A 287 1.82 -13.12 22.13
C GLN A 287 2.42 -11.80 21.60
N THR A 288 3.34 -11.88 20.63
CA THR A 288 3.94 -10.69 20.01
C THR A 288 2.91 -9.95 19.16
N ALA A 289 3.00 -8.62 19.15
CA ALA A 289 2.11 -7.80 18.35
C ALA A 289 2.25 -8.13 16.85
N PRO A 290 1.15 -8.17 16.07
CA PRO A 290 1.22 -8.44 14.63
C PRO A 290 2.15 -7.48 13.88
N PHE A 291 2.28 -6.24 14.37
CA PHE A 291 3.16 -5.23 13.79
C PHE A 291 4.64 -5.62 13.86
N GLU A 292 5.08 -6.44 14.81
CA GLU A 292 6.49 -6.85 14.86
C GLU A 292 6.87 -7.81 13.72
N TRP A 293 5.89 -8.29 12.93
CA TRP A 293 6.07 -9.37 11.97
C TRP A 293 5.83 -8.90 10.53
N PRO A 294 6.77 -8.14 9.93
CA PRO A 294 6.59 -7.54 8.62
C PRO A 294 6.27 -8.57 7.53
N LEU A 295 6.75 -9.81 7.61
CA LEU A 295 6.42 -10.85 6.63
C LEU A 295 4.91 -11.14 6.46
N LEU A 296 4.10 -10.84 7.47
CA LEU A 296 2.65 -11.00 7.41
C LEU A 296 1.93 -9.86 6.68
N TRP A 297 2.50 -8.66 6.63
CA TRP A 297 1.76 -7.45 6.22
C TRP A 297 2.57 -6.44 5.39
N LEU A 298 3.87 -6.62 5.20
CA LEU A 298 4.76 -5.70 4.47
C LEU A 298 4.24 -5.42 3.06
N HIS A 299 3.75 -6.46 2.38
CA HIS A 299 3.12 -6.36 1.07
C HIS A 299 1.86 -5.49 1.03
N LEU A 300 1.25 -5.17 2.18
CA LEU A 300 0.09 -4.28 2.32
C LEU A 300 0.50 -2.85 2.68
N ALA A 301 1.68 -2.67 3.30
CA ALA A 301 2.19 -1.37 3.71
C ALA A 301 2.90 -0.62 2.57
N LEU A 302 3.46 -1.36 1.61
CA LEU A 302 4.19 -0.79 0.48
C LEU A 302 3.24 -0.38 -0.66
N PRO A 303 3.55 0.70 -1.40
CA PRO A 303 2.84 1.07 -2.62
C PRO A 303 2.74 -0.12 -3.59
N ALA A 304 1.62 -0.22 -4.32
CA ALA A 304 1.33 -1.34 -5.23
C ALA A 304 2.40 -1.55 -6.31
N ASP A 305 3.13 -0.49 -6.63
CA ASP A 305 4.12 -0.42 -7.70
C ASP A 305 5.51 -0.92 -7.22
N VAL A 306 5.69 -1.04 -5.89
CA VAL A 306 6.91 -1.60 -5.31
C VAL A 306 6.96 -3.10 -5.61
N ARG A 307 7.75 -3.46 -6.63
CA ARG A 307 7.96 -4.86 -6.99
C ARG A 307 8.91 -5.57 -6.04
N ARG A 308 10.03 -4.93 -5.71
CA ARG A 308 11.07 -5.49 -4.85
C ARG A 308 11.45 -4.54 -3.72
N VAL A 309 11.78 -5.12 -2.57
CA VAL A 309 12.20 -4.37 -1.39
C VAL A 309 13.28 -5.14 -0.63
N VAL A 310 14.29 -4.42 -0.15
CA VAL A 310 15.25 -4.92 0.84
C VAL A 310 14.68 -4.62 2.21
N LEU A 311 14.24 -5.64 2.93
CA LEU A 311 13.91 -5.54 4.35
C LEU A 311 15.23 -5.57 5.13
N LEU A 312 15.49 -4.51 5.88
CA LEU A 312 16.73 -4.32 6.63
C LEU A 312 16.37 -4.13 8.12
N PRO A 313 17.00 -4.86 9.06
CA PRO A 313 16.77 -4.62 10.47
C PRO A 313 17.40 -3.29 10.91
N THR A 314 16.88 -2.68 11.97
CA THR A 314 17.33 -1.35 12.39
C THR A 314 18.65 -1.34 13.12
N ASP A 315 19.21 -2.49 13.47
CA ASP A 315 20.56 -2.64 14.01
C ASP A 315 21.62 -2.92 12.93
N ALA A 316 21.23 -2.98 11.65
CA ALA A 316 22.16 -3.16 10.55
C ALA A 316 23.00 -1.90 10.26
N VAL A 317 24.26 -2.13 9.91
CA VAL A 317 25.16 -1.11 9.34
C VAL A 317 25.54 -1.53 7.92
N VAL A 318 25.07 -0.76 6.95
CA VAL A 318 25.31 -1.02 5.52
C VAL A 318 26.68 -0.50 5.13
N ARG A 319 27.50 -1.35 4.50
CA ARG A 319 28.88 -1.03 4.10
C ARG A 319 29.12 -1.08 2.59
N THR A 320 28.09 -1.40 1.82
CA THR A 320 28.16 -1.58 0.37
C THR A 320 26.92 -0.96 -0.28
N ASP A 321 27.00 -0.73 -1.59
CA ASP A 321 25.85 -0.26 -2.36
C ASP A 321 24.78 -1.36 -2.44
N LEU A 322 23.57 -1.08 -1.95
CA LEU A 322 22.45 -2.03 -1.96
C LEU A 322 21.87 -2.28 -3.36
N GLN A 323 22.27 -1.52 -4.39
CA GLN A 323 21.82 -1.74 -5.77
C GLN A 323 22.11 -3.17 -6.25
N GLU A 324 23.28 -3.72 -5.91
CA GLU A 324 23.67 -5.07 -6.30
C GLU A 324 22.69 -6.09 -5.72
N LEU A 325 22.43 -6.00 -4.41
CA LEU A 325 21.44 -6.84 -3.73
C LEU A 325 20.04 -6.64 -4.33
N ALA A 326 19.56 -5.40 -4.46
CA ALA A 326 18.22 -5.10 -4.95
C ALA A 326 17.97 -5.58 -6.40
N SER A 327 19.04 -5.70 -7.19
CA SER A 327 18.98 -6.18 -8.58
C SER A 327 19.26 -7.67 -8.74
N ALA A 328 19.59 -8.39 -7.67
CA ALA A 328 19.89 -9.81 -7.72
C ALA A 328 18.79 -10.63 -8.44
N ALA A 329 19.24 -11.61 -9.22
CA ALA A 329 18.35 -12.51 -9.93
C ALA A 329 17.74 -13.50 -8.94
N LEU A 330 16.43 -13.42 -8.73
CA LEU A 330 15.72 -14.34 -7.81
C LEU A 330 15.41 -15.70 -8.42
N HIS A 331 15.71 -15.93 -9.71
CA HIS A 331 15.48 -17.22 -10.39
C HIS A 331 14.09 -17.84 -10.18
N GLY A 332 13.05 -17.00 -10.20
CA GLY A 332 11.65 -17.43 -10.01
C GLY A 332 11.23 -17.62 -8.54
N LYS A 333 12.10 -17.35 -7.57
CA LYS A 333 11.81 -17.32 -6.14
C LYS A 333 11.13 -16.02 -5.73
N ALA A 334 10.37 -16.06 -4.62
CA ALA A 334 9.67 -14.91 -4.07
C ALA A 334 10.56 -13.96 -3.27
N GLY A 335 11.80 -14.36 -2.97
CA GLY A 335 12.79 -13.52 -2.33
C GLY A 335 14.18 -14.14 -2.32
N ALA A 336 15.10 -13.50 -1.63
CA ALA A 336 16.38 -14.04 -1.21
C ALA A 336 16.54 -13.80 0.30
N ALA A 337 17.13 -14.77 0.98
CA ALA A 337 17.47 -14.69 2.40
C ALA A 337 18.95 -15.01 2.57
N PHE A 338 19.58 -14.41 3.55
CA PHE A 338 20.99 -14.66 3.84
C PHE A 338 21.12 -15.90 4.72
N GLU A 339 22.19 -16.68 4.53
CA GLU A 339 22.52 -17.73 5.48
C GLU A 339 23.13 -17.14 6.75
N ASP A 340 22.53 -17.44 7.90
CA ASP A 340 23.10 -17.20 9.22
C ASP A 340 23.70 -18.51 9.72
N CYS A 341 25.02 -18.62 9.65
CA CYS A 341 25.75 -19.78 10.11
C CYS A 341 26.08 -19.75 11.61
N SER A 342 25.70 -18.68 12.33
CA SER A 342 25.78 -18.65 13.80
C SER A 342 24.73 -19.56 14.45
N VAL A 343 23.64 -19.84 13.71
CA VAL A 343 22.58 -20.77 14.09
C VAL A 343 22.37 -21.78 12.96
N THR A 344 22.41 -23.06 13.27
CA THR A 344 22.18 -24.13 12.28
C THR A 344 20.77 -24.67 12.37
N PHE A 345 20.25 -25.24 11.28
CA PHE A 345 18.88 -25.78 11.27
C PHE A 345 18.65 -26.89 12.29
N ASP A 346 19.68 -27.65 12.67
CA ASP A 346 19.62 -28.68 13.72
C ASP A 346 19.53 -28.12 15.14
N ALA A 347 19.78 -26.82 15.35
CA ALA A 347 19.45 -26.13 16.58
C ALA A 347 17.97 -25.68 16.63
N LEU A 348 17.30 -25.60 15.47
CA LEU A 348 15.94 -25.08 15.33
C LEU A 348 14.90 -26.19 15.15
N PHE A 349 15.19 -27.19 14.31
CA PHE A 349 14.26 -28.24 13.91
C PHE A 349 14.50 -29.55 14.64
N ASN A 350 13.42 -30.22 15.03
CA ASN A 350 13.51 -31.59 15.55
C ASN A 350 13.65 -32.58 14.38
N TYR A 351 14.89 -32.91 14.04
CA TYR A 351 15.21 -33.88 12.98
C TYR A 351 14.78 -35.34 13.27
N ARG A 352 14.28 -35.64 14.47
CA ARG A 352 13.63 -36.93 14.75
C ARG A 352 12.20 -36.96 14.21
N HIS A 353 11.61 -35.80 13.94
CA HIS A 353 10.27 -35.70 13.38
C HIS A 353 10.29 -36.07 11.88
N PRO A 354 9.34 -36.89 11.37
CA PRO A 354 9.31 -37.33 9.97
C PRO A 354 9.35 -36.19 8.93
N LEU A 355 8.81 -35.01 9.28
CA LEU A 355 8.82 -33.83 8.40
C LEU A 355 10.20 -33.23 8.14
N PHE A 356 11.17 -33.46 9.02
CA PHE A 356 12.50 -32.85 8.95
C PHE A 356 13.61 -33.88 8.76
N ARG A 357 13.33 -35.17 8.91
CA ARG A 357 14.30 -36.27 8.86
C ARG A 357 15.28 -36.16 7.69
N ASP A 358 14.74 -35.87 6.51
CA ASP A 358 15.48 -35.82 5.25
C ASP A 358 15.53 -34.38 4.66
N ARG A 359 15.23 -33.36 5.48
CA ARG A 359 15.18 -31.96 5.04
C ARG A 359 16.50 -31.24 5.38
N HIS A 360 17.15 -30.63 4.40
CA HIS A 360 18.46 -29.97 4.52
C HIS A 360 19.63 -30.93 4.83
N GLY A 361 20.82 -30.63 4.30
CA GLY A 361 22.05 -31.33 4.69
C GLY A 361 22.42 -30.99 6.12
N ARG A 362 23.11 -31.88 6.84
CA ARG A 362 23.52 -31.63 8.24
C ARG A 362 25.04 -31.47 8.35
N PRO A 363 25.57 -30.39 8.98
CA PRO A 363 24.86 -29.16 9.41
C PRO A 363 24.70 -28.16 8.25
N SER A 364 23.51 -27.55 8.10
CA SER A 364 23.27 -26.42 7.19
C SER A 364 22.95 -25.15 7.99
N CYS A 365 23.44 -24.01 7.53
CA CYS A 365 23.15 -22.70 8.11
C CYS A 365 21.64 -22.41 8.05
N SER A 366 21.11 -21.74 9.08
CA SER A 366 19.76 -21.21 9.05
C SER A 366 19.67 -19.97 8.15
N LEU A 367 18.48 -19.42 7.96
CA LEU A 367 18.30 -18.19 7.17
C LEU A 367 18.09 -17.01 8.11
N ASP A 368 18.61 -15.84 7.75
CA ASP A 368 18.20 -14.59 8.38
C ASP A 368 16.75 -14.30 7.95
N SER A 369 15.86 -14.13 8.92
CA SER A 369 14.43 -13.85 8.68
C SER A 369 14.09 -12.35 8.72
N GLU A 370 15.07 -11.51 9.07
CA GLU A 370 14.92 -10.08 9.29
C GLU A 370 15.67 -9.24 8.24
N LEU A 371 16.74 -9.79 7.65
CA LEU A 371 17.39 -9.27 6.44
C LEU A 371 16.99 -10.06 5.20
N LEU A 372 16.16 -9.47 4.35
CA LEU A 372 15.57 -10.17 3.20
C LEU A 372 15.49 -9.28 1.97
N LEU A 373 15.70 -9.84 0.79
CA LEU A 373 15.23 -9.27 -0.47
C LEU A 373 13.91 -9.93 -0.84
N LEU A 374 12.84 -9.17 -1.02
CA LEU A 374 11.52 -9.72 -1.33
C LEU A 374 11.03 -9.20 -2.66
N ASP A 375 10.55 -10.09 -3.54
CA ASP A 375 9.62 -9.72 -4.62
C ASP A 375 8.21 -9.71 -4.02
N VAL A 376 7.74 -8.51 -3.70
CA VAL A 376 6.48 -8.26 -2.97
C VAL A 376 5.29 -8.82 -3.74
N LYS A 377 5.34 -8.77 -5.08
CA LYS A 377 4.29 -9.31 -5.95
C LYS A 377 4.27 -10.83 -5.91
N ALA A 378 5.43 -11.47 -6.02
CA ALA A 378 5.55 -12.92 -5.92
C ALA A 378 5.13 -13.41 -4.51
N TRP A 379 5.58 -12.73 -3.45
CA TRP A 379 5.21 -13.03 -2.07
C TRP A 379 3.69 -13.02 -1.85
N ARG A 380 3.01 -12.03 -2.42
CA ARG A 380 1.54 -11.94 -2.39
C ARG A 380 0.89 -13.04 -3.22
N LYS A 381 1.37 -13.29 -4.44
CA LYS A 381 0.83 -14.31 -5.36
C LYS A 381 0.92 -15.72 -4.77
N GLU A 382 1.97 -15.99 -4.00
CA GLU A 382 2.20 -17.28 -3.36
C GLU A 382 1.41 -17.50 -2.06
N GLU A 383 0.61 -16.52 -1.64
CA GLU A 383 -0.09 -16.50 -0.35
C GLU A 383 0.85 -16.72 0.86
N ALA A 384 2.11 -16.28 0.75
CA ALA A 384 3.13 -16.52 1.77
C ALA A 384 2.73 -16.06 3.19
N PRO A 385 2.07 -14.89 3.39
CA PRO A 385 1.56 -14.49 4.71
C PRO A 385 0.57 -15.48 5.33
N LYS A 386 -0.33 -16.05 4.52
CA LYS A 386 -1.33 -17.01 4.98
C LYS A 386 -0.67 -18.33 5.38
N GLN A 387 0.27 -18.80 4.57
CA GLN A 387 1.03 -20.02 4.86
C GLN A 387 1.92 -19.87 6.09
N LEU A 388 2.51 -18.69 6.31
CA LEU A 388 3.26 -18.40 7.54
C LEU A 388 2.36 -18.60 8.76
N LEU A 389 1.15 -18.04 8.72
CA LEU A 389 0.17 -18.19 9.79
C LEU A 389 -0.27 -19.65 9.98
N GLU A 390 -0.44 -20.41 8.89
CA GLU A 390 -0.74 -21.85 8.95
C GLU A 390 0.41 -22.65 9.57
N LEU A 391 1.67 -22.34 9.25
CA LEU A 391 2.86 -22.97 9.84
C LEU A 391 2.97 -22.70 11.34
N VAL A 392 2.70 -21.47 11.76
CA VAL A 392 2.64 -21.10 13.20
C VAL A 392 1.51 -21.87 13.89
N GLY A 393 0.33 -21.98 13.27
CA GLY A 393 -0.76 -22.80 13.81
C GLY A 393 -0.43 -24.29 13.85
N PHE A 394 0.30 -24.79 12.86
CA PHE A 394 0.74 -26.19 12.78
C PHE A 394 1.75 -26.52 13.88
N GLN A 395 2.68 -25.61 14.18
CA GLN A 395 3.58 -25.70 15.33
C GLN A 395 2.83 -25.96 16.62
N ARG A 396 1.80 -25.14 16.89
CA ARG A 396 1.05 -25.23 18.14
C ARG A 396 0.33 -26.58 18.29
N ARG A 397 -0.17 -27.16 17.20
CA ARG A 397 -0.93 -28.42 17.23
C ARG A 397 -0.06 -29.67 17.25
N ASN A 398 1.22 -29.56 16.91
CA ASN A 398 2.13 -30.69 16.82
C ASN A 398 3.32 -30.42 17.74
N GLU A 399 3.31 -31.08 18.90
CA GLU A 399 4.40 -30.99 19.85
C GLU A 399 5.71 -31.47 19.21
N ASN A 400 6.83 -30.88 19.63
CA ASN A 400 8.19 -31.28 19.26
C ASN A 400 8.54 -31.14 17.76
N LEU A 401 7.91 -30.24 17.00
CA LEU A 401 8.40 -29.89 15.65
C LEU A 401 9.73 -29.12 15.69
N PHE A 402 9.84 -28.21 16.65
CA PHE A 402 11.01 -27.37 16.86
C PHE A 402 11.67 -27.72 18.18
N LEU A 403 12.98 -27.48 18.28
CA LEU A 403 13.73 -27.72 19.52
C LEU A 403 13.52 -26.60 20.55
N GLN A 404 13.00 -25.45 20.13
CA GLN A 404 12.66 -24.36 21.05
C GLN A 404 11.31 -24.61 21.74
N PRO A 405 11.17 -24.29 23.05
CA PRO A 405 9.94 -24.47 23.80
C PRO A 405 8.76 -23.72 23.17
N VAL A 406 7.55 -24.28 23.25
CA VAL A 406 6.29 -23.65 22.79
C VAL A 406 5.97 -22.36 23.56
N ALA A 407 6.61 -22.08 24.70
CA ALA A 407 6.51 -20.78 25.37
C ALA A 407 7.27 -19.65 24.62
N ALA A 408 8.14 -20.00 23.67
CA ALA A 408 8.93 -19.10 22.84
C ALA A 408 8.38 -19.02 21.41
N LEU A 409 7.04 -18.94 21.23
CA LEU A 409 6.29 -18.85 19.95
C LEU A 409 6.61 -17.57 19.16
N SER A 410 7.87 -17.40 18.84
CA SER A 410 8.38 -16.49 17.86
C SER A 410 8.11 -17.09 16.46
N PRO A 411 7.69 -16.28 15.48
CA PRO A 411 7.44 -16.76 14.12
C PRO A 411 8.74 -17.05 13.39
N HIS A 412 9.90 -16.63 13.93
CA HIS A 412 11.15 -16.67 13.20
C HIS A 412 11.43 -18.12 12.78
N VAL A 413 11.18 -19.09 13.67
CA VAL A 413 11.38 -20.51 13.37
C VAL A 413 10.38 -21.05 12.31
N PRO A 414 9.06 -20.81 12.40
CA PRO A 414 8.14 -21.08 11.29
C PRO A 414 8.50 -20.35 9.98
N ALA A 415 9.02 -19.13 10.06
CA ALA A 415 9.44 -18.33 8.91
C ALA A 415 10.63 -18.98 8.20
N GLN A 416 11.57 -19.58 8.93
CA GLN A 416 12.65 -20.38 8.34
C GLN A 416 12.13 -21.44 7.36
N LEU A 417 11.08 -22.17 7.75
CA LEU A 417 10.49 -23.23 6.92
C LEU A 417 9.78 -22.69 5.67
N LEU A 418 9.18 -21.51 5.79
CA LEU A 418 8.55 -20.81 4.68
C LEU A 418 9.61 -20.31 3.70
N LEU A 419 10.65 -19.65 4.22
CA LEU A 419 11.74 -19.06 3.46
C LEU A 419 12.49 -20.15 2.69
N ASP A 420 12.84 -21.27 3.33
CA ASP A 420 13.57 -22.40 2.73
C ASP A 420 13.14 -22.80 1.30
N LYS A 421 11.83 -22.82 1.02
CA LYS A 421 11.32 -23.21 -0.31
C LYS A 421 11.19 -22.04 -1.28
N ARG A 422 11.03 -20.84 -0.74
CA ARG A 422 10.55 -19.63 -1.44
C ARG A 422 11.63 -18.61 -1.70
N VAL A 423 12.78 -18.73 -1.06
CA VAL A 423 13.90 -17.80 -1.24
C VAL A 423 15.08 -18.45 -1.92
N LEU A 424 15.83 -17.63 -2.64
CA LEU A 424 17.22 -17.91 -2.98
C LEU A 424 18.05 -17.79 -1.70
N ARG A 425 19.00 -18.70 -1.51
CA ARG A 425 19.99 -18.64 -0.43
C ARG A 425 21.27 -17.99 -0.92
#